data_AF-A0A2H0U7N4-F1
#
_entry.id   AF-A0A2H0U7N4-F1
#
_cell.length_a   1.000
_cell.length_b   1.000
_cell.length_c   1.000
_cell.angle_alpha   90.00
_cell.angle_beta   90.00
_cell.angle_gamma   90.00
#
_symmetry.space_group_name_H-M   'P 1'
#
loop_
_entity.id
_entity.type
_entity.pdbx_description
1 polymer ?
#
loop_
_entity_poly.entity_id
_entity_poly.type
_entity_poly.pdbx_seq_one_letter_code
_entity_poly.pdbx_strand_id
1 'polypeptide(L)'
;MKTAAERAGATTTKAAGLTHTPIMETVTVPASGTAATTTRQEPTGLYAKRAYKAEVMRPWLQDFNYPVPYTPEMVAAQIQATYDAGLTSWMFWDPANTYTSLRQVLKPE
;
A
#
# COMPACT_ATOMS: atom_id res chain seq x y z
N MET A 1 -5.04 -2.66 -6.61
CA MET A 1 -5.27 -1.78 -5.44
C MET A 1 -5.35 -2.54 -4.12
N LYS A 2 -6.02 -3.69 -4.06
CA LYS A 2 -6.18 -4.52 -2.84
C LYS A 2 -4.89 -4.75 -2.03
N THR A 3 -3.81 -5.20 -2.67
CA THR A 3 -2.50 -5.41 -2.00
C THR A 3 -1.87 -4.12 -1.46
N ALA A 4 -2.22 -2.95 -2.01
CA ALA A 4 -1.76 -1.67 -1.47
C ALA A 4 -2.53 -1.29 -0.20
N ALA A 5 -3.85 -1.52 -0.19
CA ALA A 5 -4.69 -1.31 1.00
C ALA A 5 -4.29 -2.25 2.15
N GLU A 6 -4.08 -3.53 1.86
CA GLU A 6 -3.58 -4.51 2.84
C GLU A 6 -2.21 -4.09 3.41
N ARG A 7 -1.31 -3.58 2.55
CA ARG A 7 -0.03 -3.04 3.00
C ARG A 7 -0.19 -1.81 3.88
N ALA A 8 -1.15 -0.93 3.64
CA ALA A 8 -1.38 0.23 4.51
C ALA A 8 -1.90 -0.18 5.89
N GLY A 9 -2.72 -1.24 5.97
CA GLY A 9 -3.23 -1.80 7.23
C GLY A 9 -2.25 -2.71 7.98
N ALA A 10 -1.17 -3.18 7.33
CA ALA A 10 -0.20 -4.06 7.98
C ALA A 10 0.58 -3.34 9.10
N THR A 11 0.87 -4.06 10.18
CA THR A 11 1.69 -3.58 11.31
C THR A 11 3.18 -3.90 11.16
N THR A 12 3.54 -4.69 10.16
CA THR A 12 4.93 -5.09 9.87
C THR A 12 5.29 -4.82 8.42
N THR A 13 6.59 -4.66 8.16
CA THR A 13 7.13 -4.43 6.81
C THR A 13 8.56 -4.94 6.70
N LYS A 14 8.98 -5.34 5.50
CA LYS A 14 10.38 -5.68 5.19
C LYS A 14 11.23 -4.44 4.89
N ALA A 15 10.59 -3.30 4.62
CA ALA A 15 11.27 -2.05 4.29
C ALA A 15 11.59 -1.26 5.55
N ALA A 16 12.87 -0.93 5.72
CA ALA A 16 13.31 0.04 6.71
C ALA A 16 12.68 1.41 6.43
N GLY A 17 12.35 2.15 7.47
CA GLY A 17 11.77 3.49 7.37
C GLY A 17 12.15 4.31 8.59
N LEU A 18 12.14 5.64 8.45
CA LEU A 18 12.59 6.56 9.49
C LEU A 18 11.86 6.36 10.83
N THR A 19 10.58 5.98 10.79
CA THR A 19 9.74 5.76 11.98
C THR A 19 9.51 4.28 12.31
N HIS A 20 10.16 3.36 11.59
CA HIS A 20 9.98 1.92 11.79
C HIS A 20 10.97 1.37 12.82
N THR A 21 10.54 0.41 13.62
CA THR A 21 11.38 -0.22 14.66
C THR A 21 11.73 -1.66 14.27
N PRO A 22 13.00 -2.08 14.26
CA PRO A 22 13.36 -3.44 13.89
C PRO A 22 12.79 -4.44 14.90
N ILE A 23 12.23 -5.54 14.40
CA ILE A 23 11.77 -6.66 15.23
C ILE A 23 12.98 -7.57 15.46
N MET A 24 13.36 -7.71 16.73
CA MET A 24 14.50 -8.52 17.16
C MET A 24 14.04 -9.91 17.57
N GLU A 25 14.85 -10.92 17.28
CA GLU A 25 14.67 -12.29 17.72
C GLU A 25 15.87 -12.73 18.56
N THR A 26 15.61 -13.53 19.58
CA THR A 26 16.67 -14.09 20.43
C THR A 26 17.18 -15.37 19.81
N VAL A 27 18.39 -15.34 19.27
CA VAL A 27 19.07 -16.50 18.72
C VAL A 27 19.93 -17.14 19.82
N THR A 28 19.69 -18.41 20.08
CA THR A 28 20.51 -19.21 21.01
C THR A 28 21.61 -19.90 20.23
N VAL A 29 22.86 -19.60 20.58
CA VAL A 29 24.03 -20.29 20.03
C VAL A 29 24.39 -21.41 20.99
N PRO A 30 24.16 -22.68 20.63
CA PRO A 30 24.46 -23.81 21.49
C PRO A 30 25.97 -23.89 21.79
N ALA A 31 26.29 -24.34 23.01
CA ALA A 31 27.66 -24.58 23.44
C ALA A 31 28.42 -25.50 22.47
N SER A 32 29.69 -25.21 22.23
CA SER A 32 30.59 -26.06 21.43
C SER A 32 31.97 -26.11 22.08
N GLY A 33 32.48 -27.31 22.33
CA GLY A 33 33.76 -27.51 23.04
C GLY A 33 33.72 -26.93 24.46
N THR A 34 34.63 -26.01 24.77
CA THR A 34 34.71 -25.29 26.05
C THR A 34 33.88 -24.00 26.10
N ALA A 35 33.20 -23.62 25.00
CA ALA A 35 32.39 -22.41 24.95
C ALA A 35 30.98 -22.68 25.50
N ALA A 36 30.52 -21.81 26.42
CA ALA A 36 29.17 -21.88 27.00
C ALA A 36 28.09 -21.48 25.98
N THR A 37 26.85 -21.88 26.26
CA THR A 37 25.68 -21.45 25.47
C THR A 37 25.48 -19.95 25.67
N THR A 38 25.29 -19.21 24.58
CA THR A 38 25.06 -17.76 24.63
C THR A 38 23.79 -17.39 23.87
N THR A 39 23.17 -16.29 24.29
CA THR A 39 21.99 -15.73 23.62
C THR A 39 22.33 -14.35 23.06
N ARG A 40 21.97 -14.10 21.80
CA ARG A 40 22.12 -12.79 21.14
C ARG A 40 20.80 -12.35 20.51
N GLN A 41 20.57 -11.03 20.49
CA GLN A 41 19.48 -10.43 19.71
C GLN A 41 19.93 -10.19 18.26
N GLU A 42 19.20 -10.77 17.31
CA GLU A 42 19.42 -10.56 15.87
C GLU A 42 18.15 -10.00 15.21
N PRO A 43 18.28 -9.06 14.24
CA PRO A 43 17.12 -8.49 13.56
C PRO A 43 16.51 -9.53 12.62
N THR A 44 15.20 -9.74 12.73
CA THR A 44 14.43 -10.68 11.90
C THR A 44 14.32 -10.28 10.41
N GLY A 45 14.79 -9.08 10.06
CA GLY A 45 14.56 -8.46 8.75
C GLY A 45 13.15 -7.86 8.58
N LEU A 46 12.32 -7.91 9.62
CA LEU A 46 11.04 -7.22 9.69
C LEU A 46 11.13 -6.00 10.60
N TYR A 47 10.32 -5.01 10.27
CA TYR A 47 10.18 -3.78 11.04
C TYR A 47 8.71 -3.57 11.41
N ALA A 48 8.47 -3.15 12.65
CA ALA A 48 7.18 -2.66 13.09
C ALA A 48 6.90 -1.29 12.47
N LYS A 49 5.66 -1.09 12.00
CA LYS A 49 5.17 0.17 11.46
C LYS A 49 3.75 0.45 11.94
N ARG A 50 3.33 1.70 11.81
CA ARG A 50 1.95 2.10 12.09
C ARG A 50 1.01 1.52 11.02
N ALA A 51 -0.07 0.90 11.48
CA ALA A 51 -1.20 0.54 10.63
C ALA A 51 -2.12 1.75 10.42
N TYR A 52 -2.57 1.94 9.19
CA TYR A 52 -3.55 2.96 8.83
C TYR A 52 -4.86 2.29 8.43
N LYS A 53 -5.99 2.96 8.73
CA LYS A 53 -7.28 2.49 8.26
C LYS A 53 -7.42 2.74 6.75
N ALA A 54 -8.20 1.89 6.08
CA ALA A 54 -8.39 1.95 4.63
C ALA A 54 -9.00 3.28 4.16
N GLU A 55 -9.82 3.92 5.00
CA GLU A 55 -10.53 5.17 4.65
C GLU A 55 -9.60 6.38 4.51
N VAL A 56 -8.35 6.27 4.98
CA VAL A 56 -7.33 7.31 4.83
C VAL A 56 -6.71 7.28 3.43
N MET A 57 -6.81 6.15 2.72
CA MET A 57 -6.22 6.01 1.39
C MET A 57 -7.06 6.73 0.33
N ARG A 58 -6.40 7.56 -0.47
CA ARG A 58 -6.93 8.26 -1.64
C ARG A 58 -6.07 7.90 -2.85
N PRO A 59 -6.34 6.79 -3.57
CA PRO A 59 -5.64 6.49 -4.80
C PRO A 59 -5.89 7.58 -5.85
N TRP A 60 -4.84 7.84 -6.64
CA TRP A 60 -4.96 8.65 -7.84
C TRP A 60 -5.42 7.77 -9.00
N LEU A 61 -6.49 8.17 -9.66
CA LEU A 61 -7.05 7.55 -10.85
C LEU A 61 -6.64 8.35 -12.07
N GLN A 62 -6.36 7.66 -13.17
CA GLN A 62 -5.92 8.28 -14.41
C GLN A 62 -7.11 8.81 -15.21
N ASP A 63 -7.02 10.06 -15.69
CA ASP A 63 -7.97 10.69 -16.63
C ASP A 63 -7.25 11.31 -17.83
N PHE A 64 -6.28 10.59 -18.41
CA PHE A 64 -5.54 11.06 -19.60
C PHE A 64 -5.07 9.90 -20.48
N ASN A 65 -4.80 10.22 -21.74
CA ASN A 65 -4.36 9.24 -22.74
C ASN A 65 -2.85 9.02 -22.63
N TYR A 66 -2.43 7.81 -22.27
CA TYR A 66 -1.02 7.44 -22.30
C TYR A 66 -0.81 5.92 -22.25
N PRO A 67 -0.26 5.27 -23.29
CA PRO A 67 -0.17 5.69 -24.71
C PRO A 67 -1.49 5.46 -25.48
N VAL A 68 -2.49 4.85 -24.84
CA VAL A 68 -3.78 4.47 -25.44
C VAL A 68 -4.85 5.52 -25.11
N PRO A 69 -5.85 5.75 -25.97
CA PRO A 69 -7.03 6.53 -25.63
C PRO A 69 -7.72 5.98 -24.37
N TYR A 70 -7.99 6.87 -23.44
CA TYR A 70 -8.65 6.61 -22.18
C TYR A 70 -10.12 6.95 -22.33
N THR A 71 -10.99 5.95 -22.17
CA THR A 71 -12.42 6.12 -22.42
C THR A 71 -13.21 6.27 -21.13
N PRO A 72 -14.44 6.84 -21.18
CA PRO A 72 -15.32 6.91 -20.01
C PRO A 72 -15.58 5.55 -19.35
N GLU A 73 -15.64 4.47 -20.13
CA GLU A 73 -15.79 3.10 -19.61
C GLU A 73 -14.57 2.65 -18.81
N MET A 74 -13.36 3.05 -19.22
CA MET A 74 -12.13 2.78 -18.48
C MET A 74 -12.09 3.56 -17.17
N VAL A 75 -12.56 4.81 -17.17
CA VAL A 75 -12.75 5.61 -15.96
C VAL A 75 -13.75 4.94 -15.01
N ALA A 76 -14.89 4.46 -15.53
CA ALA A 76 -15.88 3.71 -14.75
C ALA A 76 -15.28 2.45 -14.12
N ALA A 77 -14.51 1.69 -14.89
CA ALA A 77 -13.86 0.47 -14.44
C ALA A 77 -12.81 0.74 -13.35
N GLN A 78 -12.06 1.84 -13.43
CA GLN A 78 -11.13 2.24 -12.36
C GLN A 78 -11.84 2.57 -11.05
N ILE A 79 -12.95 3.32 -11.13
CA ILE A 79 -13.77 3.64 -9.97
C ILE A 79 -14.29 2.35 -9.34
N GLN A 80 -14.86 1.45 -10.14
CA GLN A 80 -15.34 0.16 -9.66
C GLN A 80 -14.22 -0.68 -9.03
N ALA A 81 -13.05 -0.76 -9.66
CA ALA A 81 -11.90 -1.47 -9.12
C ALA A 81 -11.40 -0.89 -7.78
N THR A 82 -11.65 0.41 -7.53
CA THR A 82 -11.37 1.05 -6.24
C THR A 82 -12.34 0.57 -5.17
N TYR A 83 -13.63 0.49 -5.49
CA TYR A 83 -14.66 -0.08 -4.60
C TYR A 83 -14.44 -1.57 -4.35
N ASP A 84 -14.10 -2.34 -5.38
CA ASP A 84 -13.79 -3.77 -5.25
C ASP A 84 -12.56 -4.03 -4.38
N ALA A 85 -11.66 -3.05 -4.28
CA ALA A 85 -10.52 -3.07 -3.37
C ALA A 85 -10.87 -2.65 -1.92
N GLY A 86 -12.14 -2.35 -1.64
CA GLY A 86 -12.62 -1.92 -0.33
C GLY A 86 -12.36 -0.44 -0.01
N LEU A 87 -12.01 0.37 -1.01
CA LEU A 87 -11.75 1.80 -0.84
C LEU A 87 -12.97 2.60 -1.31
N THR A 88 -13.35 3.63 -0.56
CA THR A 88 -14.55 4.45 -0.85
C THR A 88 -14.22 5.84 -1.36
N SER A 89 -12.95 6.11 -1.63
CA SER A 89 -12.49 7.47 -1.93
C SER A 89 -11.30 7.44 -2.87
N TRP A 90 -11.18 8.45 -3.73
CA TRP A 90 -10.18 8.54 -4.80
C TRP A 90 -10.06 10.00 -5.29
N MET A 91 -9.05 10.27 -6.11
CA MET A 91 -8.84 11.55 -6.79
C MET A 91 -8.44 11.31 -8.24
N PHE A 92 -8.91 12.12 -9.18
CA PHE A 92 -8.42 12.04 -10.57
C PHE A 92 -7.16 12.88 -10.78
N TRP A 93 -6.31 12.40 -11.67
CA TRP A 93 -5.12 13.11 -12.11
C TRP A 93 -5.04 13.15 -13.63
N ASP A 94 -4.79 14.36 -14.14
CA ASP A 94 -4.29 14.59 -15.48
C ASP A 94 -3.09 15.55 -15.41
N PRO A 95 -1.88 15.18 -15.89
CA PRO A 95 -0.74 16.09 -15.93
C PRO A 95 -0.98 17.35 -16.78
N ALA A 96 -1.85 17.30 -17.79
CA ALA A 96 -2.24 18.47 -18.58
C ALA A 96 -3.32 19.34 -17.90
N ASN A 97 -3.86 18.91 -16.76
CA ASN A 97 -4.97 19.54 -16.04
C ASN A 97 -6.25 19.71 -16.88
N THR A 98 -6.48 18.82 -17.84
CA THR A 98 -7.64 18.81 -18.75
C THR A 98 -8.57 17.65 -18.44
N TYR A 99 -9.54 17.89 -17.57
CA TYR A 99 -10.42 16.82 -17.09
C TYR A 99 -11.61 16.60 -18.00
N THR A 100 -11.94 15.33 -18.25
CA THR A 100 -13.20 14.97 -18.89
C THR A 100 -14.35 15.08 -17.88
N SER A 101 -15.57 15.36 -18.36
CA SER A 101 -16.70 15.51 -17.45
C SER A 101 -17.08 14.16 -16.85
N LEU A 102 -16.86 13.98 -15.54
CA LEU A 102 -17.22 12.76 -14.82
C LEU A 102 -18.72 12.46 -14.82
N ARG A 103 -19.60 13.42 -15.19
CA ARG A 103 -21.03 13.17 -15.38
C ARG A 103 -21.31 12.11 -16.46
N GLN A 104 -20.37 11.88 -17.35
CA GLN A 104 -20.46 10.81 -18.36
C GLN A 104 -20.34 9.41 -17.74
N VAL A 105 -19.77 9.32 -16.55
CA VAL A 105 -19.42 8.07 -15.87
C VAL A 105 -20.24 7.88 -14.60
N LEU A 106 -20.37 8.95 -13.82
CA LEU A 106 -21.18 9.01 -12.61
C LEU A 106 -22.60 9.38 -12.99
N LYS A 107 -23.53 8.44 -12.81
CA LYS A 107 -24.96 8.75 -12.97
C LYS A 107 -25.34 9.81 -11.92
N PRO A 108 -26.06 10.87 -12.30
CA PRO A 108 -26.69 11.73 -11.31
C PRO A 108 -27.71 10.90 -10.54
N GLU A 109 -27.68 10.99 -9.21
CA GLU A 109 -28.77 10.50 -8.34
C GLU A 109 -30.03 11.34 -8.54
#